data_AF-A0A6P4ZEA6-F1
#
_entry.id   AF-A0A6P4ZEA6-F1
#
_cell.length_a   1.000
_cell.length_b   1.000
_cell.length_c   1.000
_cell.angle_alpha   90.00
_cell.angle_beta   90.00
_cell.angle_gamma   90.00
#
_symmetry.space_group_name_H-M   'P 1'
#
loop_
_entity.id
_entity.type
_entity.pdbx_description
1 polymer ?
#
loop_
_entity_poly.entity_id
_entity_poly.type
_entity_poly.pdbx_seq_one_letter_code
_entity_poly.pdbx_strand_id
1 'polypeptide(L)'
;MGRKLRQGNHITHIKSGTFSNLLSLNKLTLSRNQISYIYPGAFTKLPQLQVLKLYSNKITEIQTGTISNLLRLRWLSLQYNQITSIESHTFSNLPHHIQSGTGTNLSNLESLNLACNRITCIPFGEFSNLPKLTSLDLSFNKITYIQSETFSNLPKLKYFYIYSINTFI
;
A
#
# COMPACT_ATOMS: atom_id res chain seq x y z
N MET A 1 35.97 4.25 -13.05
CA MET A 1 35.00 3.15 -12.80
C MET A 1 34.46 3.27 -11.37
N GLY A 2 33.29 3.89 -11.18
CA GLY A 2 32.69 4.06 -9.84
C GLY A 2 31.80 2.88 -9.47
N ARG A 3 32.27 2.00 -8.58
CA ARG A 3 31.44 0.92 -8.01
C ARG A 3 30.30 1.55 -7.20
N LYS A 4 29.09 1.47 -7.75
CA LYS A 4 27.85 1.86 -7.08
C LYS A 4 27.54 0.82 -6.00
N LEU A 5 27.99 1.07 -4.77
CA LEU A 5 27.67 0.25 -3.60
C LEU A 5 26.15 0.33 -3.34
N ARG A 6 25.39 -0.65 -3.83
CA ARG A 6 24.01 -0.88 -3.38
C ARG A 6 24.07 -1.49 -1.97
N GLN A 7 24.26 -0.67 -0.94
CA GLN A 7 23.96 -1.09 0.43
C GLN A 7 22.43 -1.05 0.63
N GLY A 8 21.73 -1.99 0.00
CA GLY A 8 20.37 -2.33 0.42
C GLY A 8 20.51 -3.29 1.60
N ASN A 9 19.84 -3.02 2.71
CA ASN A 9 19.83 -3.98 3.81
C ASN A 9 19.16 -5.28 3.32
N HIS A 10 19.67 -6.43 3.74
CA HIS A 10 19.12 -7.74 3.35
C HIS A 10 17.82 -8.07 4.11
N ILE A 11 17.01 -7.06 4.44
CA ILE A 11 15.74 -7.25 5.13
C ILE A 11 14.80 -7.97 4.17
N THR A 12 14.34 -9.15 4.57
CA THR A 12 13.42 -10.00 3.80
C THR A 12 12.03 -10.05 4.41
N HIS A 13 11.91 -9.87 5.73
CA HIS A 13 10.65 -9.99 6.48
C HIS A 13 10.52 -8.86 7.49
N ILE A 14 9.29 -8.39 7.71
CA ILE A 14 8.95 -7.44 8.78
C ILE A 14 7.93 -8.09 9.70
N LYS A 15 8.35 -8.41 10.94
CA LYS A 15 7.48 -9.02 11.93
C LYS A 15 6.59 -7.98 12.61
N SER A 16 5.45 -8.42 13.15
CA SER A 16 4.62 -7.60 14.03
C SER A 16 5.45 -7.06 15.20
N GLY A 17 5.24 -5.80 15.57
CA GLY A 17 5.96 -5.16 16.68
C GLY A 17 7.42 -4.76 16.39
N THR A 18 7.97 -5.01 15.20
CA THR A 18 9.37 -4.64 14.85
C THR A 18 9.70 -3.18 15.16
N PHE A 19 8.72 -2.28 15.02
CA PHE A 19 8.88 -0.84 15.23
C PHE A 19 8.16 -0.31 16.47
N SER A 20 7.81 -1.17 17.44
CA SER A 20 6.92 -0.80 18.56
C SER A 20 7.43 0.34 19.45
N ASN A 21 8.74 0.56 19.49
CA ASN A 21 9.36 1.57 20.32
C ASN A 21 9.55 2.92 19.62
N LEU A 22 9.19 3.02 18.32
CA LEU A 22 9.38 4.21 17.50
C LEU A 22 8.14 5.12 17.50
N LEU A 23 7.64 5.45 18.68
CA LEU A 23 6.33 6.11 18.87
C LEU A 23 6.23 7.48 18.21
N SER A 24 7.35 8.21 18.07
CA SER A 24 7.41 9.54 17.45
C SER A 24 7.73 9.50 15.95
N LEU A 25 7.82 8.32 15.33
CA LEU A 25 8.26 8.18 13.94
C LEU A 25 7.18 8.66 12.97
N ASN A 26 7.50 9.73 12.23
CA ASN A 26 6.61 10.30 11.22
C ASN A 26 6.83 9.70 9.82
N LYS A 27 8.04 9.19 9.54
CA LYS A 27 8.42 8.67 8.23
C LYS A 27 9.27 7.42 8.37
N LEU A 28 8.85 6.35 7.72
CA LEU A 28 9.56 5.09 7.64
C LEU A 28 9.91 4.79 6.18
N THR A 29 11.20 4.62 5.88
CA THR A 29 11.68 4.24 4.54
C THR A 29 12.36 2.89 4.63
N LEU A 30 11.76 1.91 3.97
CA LEU A 30 12.23 0.52 3.85
C LEU A 30 12.41 0.13 2.37
N SER A 31 12.51 1.13 1.50
CA SER A 31 12.67 0.96 0.06
C SER A 31 14.02 0.37 -0.31
N ARG A 32 14.09 -0.30 -1.47
CA ARG A 32 15.34 -0.90 -2.01
C ARG A 32 15.96 -1.94 -1.08
N ASN A 33 15.13 -2.70 -0.36
CA ASN A 33 15.54 -3.91 0.36
C ASN A 33 15.08 -5.16 -0.41
N GLN A 34 14.97 -6.30 0.28
CA GLN A 34 14.53 -7.57 -0.29
C GLN A 34 13.25 -8.07 0.37
N ILE A 35 12.43 -7.16 0.90
CA ILE A 35 11.25 -7.52 1.70
C ILE A 35 10.28 -8.26 0.79
N SER A 36 10.05 -9.53 1.10
CA SER A 36 9.07 -10.37 0.41
C SER A 36 7.79 -10.52 1.21
N TYR A 37 7.86 -10.37 2.54
CA TYR A 37 6.72 -10.60 3.43
C TYR A 37 6.64 -9.57 4.56
N ILE A 38 5.42 -9.10 4.84
CA ILE A 38 5.12 -8.19 5.94
C ILE A 38 3.99 -8.82 6.75
N TYR A 39 4.24 -9.12 8.02
CA TYR A 39 3.21 -9.71 8.87
C TYR A 39 2.10 -8.69 9.16
N PRO A 40 0.83 -9.12 9.24
CA PRO A 40 -0.25 -8.29 9.76
C PRO A 40 0.14 -7.63 11.09
N GLY A 41 -0.15 -6.35 11.22
CA GLY A 41 0.19 -5.59 12.42
C GLY A 41 1.61 -5.03 12.48
N ALA A 42 2.48 -5.28 11.49
CA ALA A 42 3.86 -4.80 11.43
C ALA A 42 4.04 -3.31 11.75
N PHE A 43 3.07 -2.47 11.37
CA PHE A 43 3.13 -1.02 11.54
C PHE A 43 2.14 -0.46 12.57
N THR A 44 1.33 -1.30 13.24
CA THR A 44 0.23 -0.85 14.12
C THR A 44 0.66 -0.03 15.33
N LYS A 45 1.94 -0.13 15.73
CA LYS A 45 2.52 0.61 16.86
C LYS A 45 3.25 1.89 16.44
N LEU A 46 2.88 2.46 15.28
CA LEU A 46 3.43 3.72 14.77
C LEU A 46 2.34 4.81 14.67
N PRO A 47 1.87 5.35 15.81
CA PRO A 47 0.70 6.24 15.84
C PRO A 47 0.92 7.57 15.12
N GLN A 48 2.19 7.96 14.93
CA GLN A 48 2.59 9.21 14.28
C GLN A 48 2.94 9.05 12.80
N LEU A 49 2.89 7.84 12.24
CA LEU A 49 3.39 7.58 10.89
C LEU A 49 2.53 8.28 9.83
N GLN A 50 3.17 9.14 9.04
CA GLN A 50 2.55 9.86 7.92
C GLN A 50 3.04 9.36 6.56
N VAL A 51 4.28 8.85 6.51
CA VAL A 51 4.93 8.42 5.27
C VAL A 51 5.47 7.01 5.43
N LEU A 52 5.00 6.07 4.60
CA LEU A 52 5.54 4.72 4.51
C LEU A 52 6.02 4.45 3.09
N LYS A 53 7.33 4.21 2.95
CA LYS A 53 7.96 3.89 1.65
C LYS A 53 8.48 2.45 1.66
N LEU A 54 7.90 1.64 0.80
CA LEU A 54 8.20 0.22 0.58
C LEU A 54 8.57 -0.08 -0.89
N TYR A 55 8.77 0.95 -1.72
CA TYR A 55 9.08 0.77 -3.13
C TYR A 55 10.39 0.01 -3.38
N SER A 56 10.47 -0.67 -4.53
CA SER A 56 11.65 -1.48 -4.91
C SER A 56 11.99 -2.56 -3.89
N ASN A 57 11.00 -3.37 -3.51
CA ASN A 57 11.17 -4.58 -2.71
C ASN A 57 10.70 -5.82 -3.51
N LYS A 58 10.44 -6.94 -2.83
CA LYS A 58 10.00 -8.21 -3.43
C LYS A 58 8.62 -8.64 -2.93
N ILE A 59 7.79 -7.70 -2.46
CA ILE A 59 6.48 -8.00 -1.89
C ILE A 59 5.59 -8.61 -2.97
N THR A 60 4.97 -9.76 -2.70
CA THR A 60 4.12 -10.50 -3.64
C THR A 60 2.63 -10.38 -3.33
N GLU A 61 2.29 -10.10 -2.07
CA GLU A 61 0.92 -10.01 -1.59
C GLU A 61 0.81 -8.92 -0.52
N ILE A 62 -0.38 -8.34 -0.40
CA ILE A 62 -0.73 -7.48 0.73
C ILE A 62 -1.93 -8.09 1.43
N GLN A 63 -1.69 -8.59 2.63
CA GLN A 63 -2.71 -9.21 3.46
C GLN A 63 -3.52 -8.16 4.23
N THR A 64 -4.77 -8.47 4.52
CA THR A 64 -5.62 -7.65 5.39
C THR A 64 -4.92 -7.47 6.74
N GLY A 65 -4.88 -6.23 7.24
CA GLY A 65 -4.18 -5.93 8.49
C GLY A 65 -2.68 -5.64 8.37
N THR A 66 -2.07 -5.80 7.19
CA THR A 66 -0.66 -5.40 6.96
C THR A 66 -0.43 -3.92 7.25
N ILE A 67 -1.38 -3.08 6.83
CA ILE A 67 -1.35 -1.62 6.95
C ILE A 67 -2.49 -1.06 7.82
N SER A 68 -2.98 -1.85 8.78
CA SER A 68 -4.09 -1.45 9.65
C SER A 68 -3.70 -0.35 10.66
N ASN A 69 -4.71 0.44 11.04
CA ASN A 69 -4.64 1.45 12.10
C ASN A 69 -3.54 2.52 11.93
N LEU A 70 -3.13 2.79 10.70
CA LEU A 70 -2.23 3.90 10.38
C LEU A 70 -3.01 5.21 10.20
N LEU A 71 -3.63 5.67 11.29
CA LEU A 71 -4.58 6.78 11.31
C LEU A 71 -4.04 8.09 10.76
N ARG A 72 -2.73 8.31 10.82
CA ARG A 72 -2.07 9.53 10.33
C ARG A 72 -1.39 9.35 8.98
N LEU A 73 -1.48 8.18 8.36
CA LEU A 73 -0.80 7.90 7.11
C LEU A 73 -1.38 8.73 5.98
N ARG A 74 -0.52 9.46 5.29
CA ARG A 74 -0.85 10.32 4.15
C ARG A 74 -0.29 9.77 2.85
N TRP A 75 0.88 9.14 2.91
CA TRP A 75 1.59 8.65 1.73
C TRP A 75 2.07 7.21 1.90
N LEU A 76 1.60 6.35 1.00
CA LEU A 76 2.00 4.95 0.91
C LEU A 76 2.54 4.64 -0.48
N SER A 77 3.80 4.20 -0.54
CA SER A 77 4.49 3.87 -1.78
C SER A 77 4.91 2.40 -1.79
N LEU A 78 4.30 1.63 -2.68
CA LEU A 78 4.51 0.20 -2.91
C LEU A 78 4.94 -0.10 -4.35
N GLN A 79 5.28 0.94 -5.13
CA GLN A 79 5.66 0.74 -6.54
C GLN A 79 6.93 -0.08 -6.71
N TYR A 80 7.10 -0.71 -7.87
CA TYR A 80 8.24 -1.60 -8.16
C TYR A 80 8.36 -2.73 -7.13
N ASN A 81 7.24 -3.39 -6.81
CA ASN A 81 7.23 -4.67 -6.10
C ASN A 81 6.77 -5.76 -7.07
N GLN A 82 6.38 -6.92 -6.54
CA GLN A 82 5.91 -8.06 -7.32
C GLN A 82 4.48 -8.43 -6.94
N ILE A 83 3.69 -7.46 -6.45
CA ILE A 83 2.37 -7.69 -5.88
C ILE A 83 1.45 -8.25 -6.96
N THR A 84 0.93 -9.45 -6.76
CA THR A 84 -0.02 -10.11 -7.66
C THR A 84 -1.45 -10.04 -7.14
N SER A 85 -1.62 -10.02 -5.82
CA SER A 85 -2.92 -10.02 -5.13
C SER A 85 -2.96 -9.00 -3.99
N ILE A 86 -4.13 -8.43 -3.79
CA ILE A 86 -4.50 -7.61 -2.63
C ILE A 86 -5.67 -8.34 -1.98
N GLU A 87 -5.56 -8.68 -0.69
CA GLU A 87 -6.67 -9.27 0.04
C GLU A 87 -7.78 -8.24 0.26
N SER A 88 -9.03 -8.68 0.29
CA SER A 88 -10.18 -7.81 0.46
C SER A 88 -10.06 -6.95 1.72
N HIS A 89 -10.48 -5.69 1.59
CA HIS A 89 -10.51 -4.72 2.68
C HIS A 89 -9.13 -4.31 3.20
N THR A 90 -8.09 -4.45 2.40
CA THR A 90 -6.72 -4.02 2.74
C THR A 90 -6.59 -2.50 2.69
N PHE A 91 -7.26 -1.84 1.76
CA PHE A 91 -7.24 -0.38 1.59
C PHE A 91 -8.61 0.28 1.82
N SER A 92 -9.70 -0.49 1.88
CA SER A 92 -11.05 0.06 2.04
C SER A 92 -11.25 0.64 3.44
N ASN A 93 -11.92 1.78 3.54
CA ASN A 93 -12.21 2.43 4.83
C ASN A 93 -13.72 2.45 5.10
N LEU A 94 -14.28 1.25 5.25
CA LEU A 94 -15.71 1.02 5.46
C LEU A 94 -16.07 0.99 6.98
N PRO A 95 -17.10 1.73 7.42
CA PRO A 95 -17.49 1.83 8.84
C PRO A 95 -17.76 0.48 9.52
N HIS A 96 -18.38 -0.47 8.82
CA HIS A 96 -18.72 -1.79 9.37
C HIS A 96 -17.50 -2.68 9.61
N HIS A 97 -16.43 -2.52 8.82
CA HIS A 97 -15.18 -3.27 9.03
C HIS A 97 -14.35 -2.68 10.17
N ILE A 98 -14.48 -1.39 10.45
CA ILE A 98 -13.83 -0.74 11.59
C ILE A 98 -14.40 -1.29 12.93
N GLN A 99 -15.69 -1.64 12.96
CA GLN A 99 -16.36 -2.19 14.14
C GLN A 99 -15.99 -3.65 14.44
N SER A 100 -15.62 -4.46 13.44
CA SER A 100 -15.20 -5.86 13.63
C SER A 100 -13.74 -6.03 14.03
N GLY A 101 -12.98 -4.93 14.20
CA GLY A 101 -11.55 -4.99 14.53
C GLY A 101 -10.63 -5.47 13.39
N THR A 102 -11.19 -5.70 12.20
CA THR A 102 -10.48 -6.21 11.01
C THR A 102 -10.33 -5.16 9.90
N GLY A 103 -11.00 -4.01 10.03
CA GLY A 103 -10.99 -2.95 9.03
C GLY A 103 -9.75 -2.07 9.08
N THR A 104 -9.28 -1.67 7.90
CA THR A 104 -8.24 -0.65 7.76
C THR A 104 -8.83 0.74 7.91
N ASN A 105 -8.30 1.55 8.83
CA ASN A 105 -8.60 2.97 8.92
C ASN A 105 -7.49 3.78 8.26
N LEU A 106 -7.69 4.09 6.98
CA LEU A 106 -6.82 4.92 6.14
C LEU A 106 -7.48 6.27 5.80
N SER A 107 -8.29 6.80 6.71
CA SER A 107 -9.08 8.04 6.52
C SER A 107 -8.25 9.29 6.19
N ASN A 108 -6.94 9.26 6.45
CA ASN A 108 -6.01 10.35 6.13
C ASN A 108 -5.14 10.11 4.89
N LEU A 109 -5.31 8.99 4.19
CA LEU A 109 -4.47 8.66 3.04
C LEU A 109 -4.75 9.64 1.89
N GLU A 110 -3.69 10.26 1.37
CA GLU A 110 -3.72 11.27 0.31
C GLU A 110 -3.14 10.75 -1.00
N SER A 111 -2.13 9.89 -0.94
CA SER A 111 -1.57 9.21 -2.12
C SER A 111 -1.24 7.75 -1.85
N LEU A 112 -1.70 6.90 -2.77
CA LEU A 112 -1.38 5.48 -2.84
C LEU A 112 -0.73 5.18 -4.20
N ASN A 113 0.50 4.69 -4.16
CA ASN A 113 1.20 4.26 -5.37
C ASN A 113 1.48 2.76 -5.36
N LEU A 114 0.81 2.05 -6.25
CA LEU A 114 0.90 0.61 -6.53
C LEU A 114 1.44 0.34 -7.94
N ALA A 115 2.00 1.35 -8.62
CA ALA A 115 2.48 1.23 -9.98
C ALA A 115 3.60 0.20 -10.14
N CYS A 116 3.78 -0.30 -11.35
CA CYS A 116 4.87 -1.24 -11.67
C CYS A 116 4.85 -2.47 -10.72
N ASN A 117 3.67 -3.05 -10.54
CA ASN A 117 3.45 -4.32 -9.85
C ASN A 117 2.90 -5.36 -10.85
N ARG A 118 2.33 -6.45 -10.36
CA ARG A 118 1.78 -7.53 -11.19
C ARG A 118 0.31 -7.81 -10.83
N ILE A 119 -0.40 -6.81 -10.30
CA ILE A 119 -1.78 -6.97 -9.82
C ILE A 119 -2.65 -7.36 -11.01
N THR A 120 -3.37 -8.47 -10.90
CA THR A 120 -4.26 -8.98 -11.96
C THR A 120 -5.73 -8.69 -11.71
N CYS A 121 -6.12 -8.67 -10.44
CA CYS A 121 -7.49 -8.41 -10.01
C CYS A 121 -7.49 -7.46 -8.81
N ILE A 122 -8.56 -6.68 -8.69
CA ILE A 122 -8.84 -5.82 -7.54
C ILE A 122 -10.14 -6.34 -6.91
N PRO A 123 -10.14 -6.65 -5.60
CA PRO A 123 -11.37 -7.03 -4.91
C PRO A 123 -12.46 -5.96 -4.95
N PHE A 124 -13.71 -6.39 -4.80
CA PHE A 124 -14.85 -5.49 -4.69
C PHE A 124 -14.65 -4.45 -3.57
N GLY A 125 -14.81 -3.17 -3.90
CA GLY A 125 -14.72 -2.08 -2.93
C GLY A 125 -13.33 -1.83 -2.33
N GLU A 126 -12.26 -2.40 -2.90
CA GLU A 126 -10.92 -2.37 -2.29
C GLU A 126 -10.37 -0.95 -2.09
N PHE A 127 -10.69 -0.01 -2.99
CA PHE A 127 -10.30 1.39 -2.87
C PHE A 127 -11.48 2.31 -2.53
N SER A 128 -12.50 1.78 -1.84
CA SER A 128 -13.67 2.56 -1.45
C SER A 128 -13.46 3.39 -0.17
N ASN A 129 -14.19 4.51 -0.08
CA ASN A 129 -14.32 5.33 1.13
C ASN A 129 -13.02 5.95 1.65
N LEU A 130 -12.15 6.43 0.76
CA LEU A 130 -10.93 7.15 1.12
C LEU A 130 -11.15 8.67 0.93
N PRO A 131 -11.68 9.38 1.96
CA PRO A 131 -12.19 10.75 1.80
C PRO A 131 -11.11 11.81 1.53
N LYS A 132 -9.84 11.48 1.79
CA LYS A 132 -8.70 12.37 1.54
C LYS A 132 -7.85 11.96 0.34
N LEU A 133 -8.14 10.84 -0.32
CA LEU A 133 -7.30 10.36 -1.41
C LEU A 133 -7.37 11.32 -2.59
N THR A 134 -6.21 11.81 -3.02
CA THR A 134 -6.06 12.73 -4.15
C THR A 134 -5.37 12.10 -5.34
N SER A 135 -4.54 11.07 -5.08
CA SER A 135 -3.77 10.38 -6.09
C SER A 135 -3.78 8.86 -5.87
N LEU A 136 -4.18 8.12 -6.91
CA LEU A 136 -4.12 6.67 -6.96
C LEU A 136 -3.41 6.25 -8.25
N ASP A 137 -2.30 5.53 -8.09
CA ASP A 137 -1.51 5.05 -9.22
C ASP A 137 -1.47 3.52 -9.23
N LEU A 138 -2.17 2.94 -10.18
CA LEU A 138 -2.24 1.52 -10.52
C LEU A 138 -1.58 1.24 -11.88
N SER A 139 -0.86 2.21 -12.46
CA SER A 139 -0.25 2.06 -13.79
C SER A 139 0.78 0.93 -13.84
N PHE A 140 1.00 0.38 -15.03
CA PHE A 140 1.94 -0.71 -15.26
C PHE A 140 1.68 -1.93 -14.34
N ASN A 141 0.40 -2.27 -14.15
CA ASN A 141 -0.05 -3.55 -13.60
C ASN A 141 -0.61 -4.45 -14.70
N LYS A 142 -1.17 -5.60 -14.31
CA LYS A 142 -1.80 -6.60 -15.18
C LYS A 142 -3.32 -6.67 -14.97
N ILE A 143 -3.92 -5.58 -14.50
CA ILE A 143 -5.34 -5.52 -14.18
C ILE A 143 -6.13 -5.69 -15.48
N THR A 144 -6.93 -6.74 -15.57
CA THR A 144 -7.76 -7.03 -16.75
C THR A 144 -9.24 -6.68 -16.53
N TYR A 145 -9.65 -6.55 -15.27
CA TYR A 145 -11.03 -6.29 -14.90
C TYR A 145 -11.12 -5.40 -13.65
N ILE A 146 -12.11 -4.50 -13.65
CA ILE A 146 -12.44 -3.60 -12.55
C ILE A 146 -13.91 -3.86 -12.21
N GLN A 147 -14.19 -4.23 -10.95
CA GLN A 147 -15.56 -4.45 -10.51
C GLN A 147 -16.26 -3.12 -10.21
N SER A 148 -17.60 -3.11 -10.21
CA SER A 148 -18.37 -1.98 -9.67
C SER A 148 -17.96 -1.68 -8.23
N GLU A 149 -18.15 -0.42 -7.79
CA GLU A 149 -17.81 0.05 -6.45
C GLU A 149 -16.34 -0.01 -6.04
N THR A 150 -15.43 -0.53 -6.88
CA THR A 150 -13.97 -0.58 -6.60
C THR A 150 -13.40 0.77 -6.16
N PHE A 151 -13.92 1.86 -6.74
CA PHE A 151 -13.46 3.24 -6.52
C PHE A 151 -14.58 4.15 -5.93
N SER A 152 -15.50 3.59 -5.15
CA SER A 152 -16.62 4.38 -4.63
C SER A 152 -16.23 5.33 -3.50
N ASN A 153 -16.92 6.47 -3.44
CA ASN A 153 -16.71 7.50 -2.42
C ASN A 153 -15.24 7.97 -2.29
N LEU A 154 -14.70 8.49 -3.39
CA LEU A 154 -13.39 9.13 -3.48
C LEU A 154 -13.51 10.63 -3.81
N PRO A 155 -14.14 11.45 -2.95
CA PRO A 155 -14.59 12.81 -3.28
C PRO A 155 -13.45 13.80 -3.58
N LYS A 156 -12.20 13.44 -3.27
CA LYS A 156 -11.02 14.29 -3.50
C LYS A 156 -10.06 13.76 -4.56
N LEU A 157 -10.37 12.66 -5.24
CA LEU A 157 -9.47 12.06 -6.21
C LEU A 157 -9.30 12.99 -7.42
N LYS A 158 -8.06 13.33 -7.74
CA LYS A 158 -7.68 14.22 -8.85
C LYS A 158 -6.83 13.52 -9.89
N TYR A 159 -5.96 12.62 -9.44
CA TYR A 159 -5.01 11.93 -10.28
C TYR A 159 -5.25 10.43 -10.17
N PHE A 160 -5.68 9.82 -11.28
CA PHE A 160 -5.91 8.40 -11.36
C PHE A 160 -5.19 7.82 -12.58
N TYR A 161 -4.27 6.89 -12.34
CA TYR A 161 -3.46 6.26 -13.39
C TYR A 161 -3.68 4.75 -13.36
N ILE A 162 -4.10 4.15 -14.49
CA ILE A 162 -4.41 2.70 -14.58
C ILE A 162 -3.96 2.05 -15.91
N TYR A 163 -3.18 2.75 -16.74
CA TYR A 163 -2.72 2.24 -18.03
C TYR A 163 -1.68 1.12 -17.85
N SER A 164 -1.67 0.13 -18.77
CA SER A 164 -0.68 -0.97 -18.77
C SER A 164 0.45 -0.69 -19.77
N ILE A 165 1.50 -1.53 -19.74
CA ILE A 165 2.69 -1.42 -20.61
C ILE A 165 2.40 -1.86 -22.07
N ASN A 166 1.22 -2.44 -22.34
CA ASN A 166 0.86 -2.97 -23.66
C ASN A 166 -0.25 -2.17 -24.32
N THR A 167 0.10 -1.00 -24.85
CA THR A 167 -0.57 -0.42 -26.03
C THR A 167 0.49 -0.13 -27.08
N PHE A 168 1.01 -1.20 -27.69
CA PHE A 168 1.42 -1.14 -29.08
C PHE A 168 0.32 -1.84 -29.88
N ILE A 169 -0.15 -1.10 -30.88
CA ILE A 169 -1.23 -1.39 -31.82
C ILE A 169 -0.96 -2.71 -32.55
#